data_AF-A0A2V5PUF8-F1
#
_entry.id   AF-A0A2V5PUF8-F1
#
_cell.length_a   1.000
_cell.length_b   1.000
_cell.length_c   1.000
_cell.angle_alpha   90.00
_cell.angle_beta   90.00
_cell.angle_gamma   90.00
#
_symmetry.space_group_name_H-M   'P 1'
#
loop_
_entity.id
_entity.type
_entity.pdbx_description
1 polymer ?
#
loop_
_entity_poly.entity_id
_entity_poly.type
_entity_poly.pdbx_seq_one_letter_code
_entity_poly.pdbx_strand_id
1 'polypeptide(L)'
;MALIREIQKKLRQLWPHLNERSRRMLAAAEAVDIGYGGVSLVSRACGLSRVTITKGINELAAPPLPEDRIRRLGGGRWRLTVRDPGLPSVLESLVEPLTRGDPESPLRWTCKSTRTLAQELTGRRHPISHEKVAQLLRDMDYSLQGNRKTEEGEDHPDRDAQFRHINKEVRRALAQGWPVISVDTKKKELVGNFENKGRQWRRKKAAEQVKDHDFPDPSVPRAYPYGIYDLGQNTGFVNVGTDHDTATFAVASIRGWWRHEGRQLYPAATRLLITADGGGSNGYRLRLWKLELQRLANQTGLEIGVCHFPPGTSKWNKVEHRLFSFISSNWRGEPLRDYQTVVGLIASTTTAKGLTV
;
A
#
# COMPACT_ATOMS: atom_id res chain seq x y z
N MET A 1 64.51 9.61 16.50
CA MET A 1 63.53 10.68 16.18
C MET A 1 63.31 10.87 14.67
N ALA A 2 64.32 10.74 13.82
CA ALA A 2 64.18 10.86 12.35
C ALA A 2 63.21 9.83 11.75
N LEU A 3 63.39 8.53 12.08
CA LEU A 3 62.55 7.44 11.57
C LEU A 3 61.05 7.58 11.91
N ILE A 4 60.73 8.05 13.12
CA ILE A 4 59.33 8.28 13.53
C ILE A 4 58.68 9.37 12.67
N ARG A 5 59.40 10.45 12.37
CA ARG A 5 58.87 11.55 11.55
C ARG A 5 58.63 11.12 10.10
N GLU A 6 59.49 10.25 9.59
CA GLU A 6 59.36 9.71 8.23
C GLU A 6 58.15 8.79 8.08
N ILE A 7 57.99 7.82 8.99
CA ILE A 7 56.81 6.94 9.06
C ILE A 7 55.54 7.77 9.23
N GLN A 8 55.59 8.77 10.11
CA GLN A 8 54.44 9.65 10.35
C GLN A 8 54.05 10.46 9.10
N LYS A 9 55.02 10.94 8.32
CA LYS A 9 54.76 11.66 7.05
C LYS A 9 54.10 10.72 6.03
N LYS A 10 54.64 9.51 5.85
CA LYS A 10 54.13 8.50 4.91
C LYS A 10 52.70 8.09 5.27
N LEU A 11 52.45 7.74 6.54
CA LEU A 11 51.14 7.27 6.97
C LEU A 11 50.07 8.36 6.95
N ARG A 12 50.41 9.63 7.24
CA ARG A 12 49.45 10.75 7.14
C ARG A 12 48.97 10.98 5.71
N GLN A 13 49.81 10.79 4.70
CA GLN A 13 49.43 10.94 3.30
C GLN A 13 48.47 9.83 2.84
N LEU A 14 48.69 8.60 3.31
CA LEU A 14 47.91 7.44 2.87
C LEU A 14 46.62 7.23 3.67
N TRP A 15 46.58 7.59 4.96
CA TRP A 15 45.42 7.33 5.84
C TRP A 15 44.07 7.75 5.28
N PRO A 16 43.90 8.96 4.71
CA PRO A 16 42.60 9.41 4.18
C PRO A 16 42.02 8.50 3.10
N HIS A 17 42.87 7.74 2.38
CA HIS A 17 42.47 6.88 1.28
C HIS A 17 42.27 5.41 1.67
N LEU A 18 42.52 5.05 2.94
CA LEU A 18 42.53 3.67 3.40
C LEU A 18 41.39 3.40 4.39
N ASN A 19 40.72 2.25 4.21
CA ASN A 19 39.75 1.72 5.17
C ASN A 19 40.44 1.17 6.44
N GLU A 20 39.65 0.79 7.46
CA GLU A 20 40.16 0.30 8.75
C GLU A 20 41.16 -0.86 8.62
N ARG A 21 40.88 -1.82 7.72
CA ARG A 21 41.73 -2.98 7.49
C ARG A 21 43.03 -2.55 6.80
N SER A 22 42.95 -1.79 5.71
CA SER A 22 44.13 -1.38 4.95
C SER A 22 45.08 -0.52 5.79
N ARG A 23 44.55 0.33 6.68
CA ARG A 23 45.36 1.06 7.68
C ARG A 23 46.12 0.11 8.60
N ARG A 24 45.42 -0.89 9.15
CA ARG A 24 46.03 -1.90 10.05
C ARG A 24 47.12 -2.71 9.34
N MET A 25 46.87 -3.12 8.10
CA MET A 25 47.81 -3.90 7.28
C MET A 25 49.07 -3.09 6.95
N LEU A 26 48.91 -1.82 6.56
CA LEU A 26 50.05 -0.96 6.27
C LEU A 26 50.90 -0.69 7.51
N ALA A 27 50.28 -0.40 8.66
CA ALA A 27 51.03 -0.22 9.91
C ALA A 27 51.73 -1.51 10.37
N ALA A 28 51.14 -2.68 10.11
CA ALA A 28 51.76 -3.96 10.40
C ALA A 28 52.96 -4.25 9.50
N ALA A 29 52.87 -3.95 8.19
CA ALA A 29 53.97 -4.09 7.25
C ALA A 29 55.18 -3.23 7.67
N GLU A 30 54.95 -1.95 7.97
CA GLU A 30 56.00 -1.05 8.48
C GLU A 30 56.62 -1.57 9.79
N ALA A 31 55.81 -2.16 10.68
CA ALA A 31 56.31 -2.70 11.94
C ALA A 31 57.17 -3.96 11.75
N VAL A 32 56.87 -4.78 10.73
CA VAL A 32 57.66 -5.97 10.36
C VAL A 32 58.98 -5.54 9.74
N ASP A 33 58.96 -4.58 8.80
CA ASP A 33 60.15 -4.11 8.09
C ASP A 33 61.20 -3.49 9.04
N ILE A 34 60.75 -2.83 10.11
CA ILE A 34 61.64 -2.23 11.13
C ILE A 34 62.24 -3.30 12.07
N GLY A 35 61.60 -4.46 12.21
CA GLY A 35 62.06 -5.53 13.10
C GLY A 35 61.91 -5.20 14.58
N TYR A 36 62.99 -5.37 15.37
CA TYR A 36 62.94 -5.24 16.83
C TYR A 36 62.49 -3.82 17.26
N GLY A 37 61.42 -3.74 18.04
CA GLY A 37 60.84 -2.48 18.50
C GLY A 37 59.93 -1.77 17.48
N GLY A 38 59.77 -2.32 16.26
CA GLY A 38 58.95 -1.74 15.18
C GLY A 38 57.49 -1.46 15.60
N VAL A 39 56.85 -2.40 16.30
CA VAL A 39 55.47 -2.23 16.81
C VAL A 39 55.33 -1.00 17.71
N SER A 40 56.29 -0.77 18.62
CA SER A 40 56.27 0.37 19.53
C SER A 40 56.54 1.69 18.80
N LEU A 41 57.42 1.66 17.79
CA LEU A 41 57.80 2.82 17.00
C LEU A 41 56.65 3.26 16.08
N VAL A 42 56.05 2.34 15.35
CA VAL A 42 54.90 2.61 14.47
C VAL A 42 53.68 3.05 15.28
N SER A 43 53.42 2.42 16.43
CA SER A 43 52.35 2.83 17.35
C SER A 43 52.48 4.31 17.76
N ARG A 44 53.70 4.76 18.10
CA ARG A 44 53.97 6.17 18.42
C ARG A 44 53.83 7.10 17.21
N ALA A 45 54.13 6.61 16.00
CA ALA A 45 54.08 7.41 14.78
C ALA A 45 52.66 7.64 14.26
N CYS A 46 51.79 6.61 14.32
CA CYS A 46 50.45 6.64 13.71
C CYS A 46 49.29 6.67 14.71
N GLY A 47 49.56 6.52 16.01
CA GLY A 47 48.55 6.55 17.06
C GLY A 47 47.69 5.27 17.16
N LEU A 48 48.00 4.22 16.39
CA LEU A 48 47.36 2.91 16.56
C LEU A 48 47.88 2.21 17.84
N SER A 49 47.00 1.48 18.52
CA SER A 49 47.41 0.65 19.65
C SER A 49 48.38 -0.44 19.21
N ARG A 50 49.33 -0.81 20.08
CA ARG A 50 50.26 -1.92 19.81
C ARG A 50 49.50 -3.22 19.51
N VAL A 51 48.40 -3.47 20.22
CA VAL A 51 47.51 -4.63 20.01
C VAL A 51 46.92 -4.64 18.60
N THR A 52 46.54 -3.49 18.07
CA THR A 52 46.01 -3.36 16.70
C THR A 52 47.07 -3.67 15.65
N ILE A 53 48.32 -3.24 15.87
CA ILE A 53 49.45 -3.52 14.97
C ILE A 53 49.80 -5.01 15.02
N THR A 54 49.94 -5.60 16.21
CA THR A 54 50.17 -7.05 16.37
C THR A 54 49.06 -7.88 15.70
N LYS A 55 47.80 -7.45 15.83
CA LYS A 55 46.69 -8.09 15.11
C LYS A 55 46.85 -8.00 13.59
N GLY A 56 47.31 -6.85 13.07
CA GLY A 56 47.62 -6.69 11.66
C GLY A 56 48.75 -7.60 11.17
N ILE A 57 49.79 -7.80 11.99
CA ILE A 57 50.90 -8.73 11.67
C ILE A 57 50.37 -10.17 11.54
N ASN A 58 49.53 -10.59 12.48
CA ASN A 58 48.87 -11.90 12.40
C ASN A 58 47.91 -12.02 11.21
N GLU A 59 47.27 -10.91 10.80
CA GLU A 59 46.41 -10.87 9.61
C GLU A 59 47.20 -10.89 8.30
N LEU A 60 48.41 -10.32 8.25
CA LEU A 60 49.35 -10.41 7.11
C LEU A 60 49.84 -11.85 6.89
N ALA A 61 50.04 -12.61 7.97
CA ALA A 61 50.44 -14.01 7.89
C ALA A 61 49.27 -14.98 7.56
N ALA A 62 48.03 -14.49 7.55
CA ALA A 62 46.83 -15.30 7.31
C ALA A 62 46.33 -15.15 5.86
N PRO A 63 45.48 -16.08 5.36
CA PRO A 63 44.87 -15.95 4.04
C PRO A 63 44.07 -14.64 3.90
N PRO A 64 44.08 -14.02 2.69
CA PRO A 64 43.38 -12.76 2.45
C PRO A 64 41.87 -12.95 2.60
N LEU A 65 41.20 -11.93 3.16
CA LEU A 65 39.74 -11.86 3.13
C LEU A 65 39.26 -11.50 1.70
N PRO A 66 38.03 -11.91 1.32
CA PRO A 66 37.37 -11.44 0.10
C PRO A 66 37.40 -9.91 -0.05
N GLU A 67 37.50 -9.42 -1.29
CA GLU A 67 37.71 -7.99 -1.61
C GLU A 67 36.67 -7.07 -0.95
N ASP A 68 35.44 -7.55 -0.84
CA ASP A 68 34.26 -6.87 -0.31
C ASP A 68 34.13 -6.94 1.23
N ARG A 69 35.14 -7.48 1.96
CA ARG A 69 35.09 -7.61 3.42
C ARG A 69 36.26 -6.97 4.17
N ILE A 70 35.90 -6.13 5.14
CA ILE A 70 36.83 -5.46 6.07
C ILE A 70 37.10 -6.33 7.32
N ARG A 71 36.16 -7.21 7.73
CA ARG A 71 36.24 -8.03 8.96
C ARG A 71 35.88 -9.49 8.71
N ARG A 72 36.40 -10.41 9.54
CA ARG A 72 36.02 -11.83 9.55
C ARG A 72 34.56 -12.02 10.01
N LEU A 73 33.92 -13.10 9.55
CA LEU A 73 32.60 -13.52 10.02
C LEU A 73 32.62 -13.82 11.53
N GLY A 74 31.51 -13.54 12.23
CA GLY A 74 31.35 -13.92 13.63
C GLY A 74 31.20 -12.77 14.64
N GLY A 75 31.21 -11.51 14.20
CA GLY A 75 31.02 -10.35 15.08
C GLY A 75 29.58 -9.87 15.27
N GLY A 76 28.58 -10.65 14.84
CA GLY A 76 27.17 -10.27 14.87
C GLY A 76 26.43 -10.81 16.09
N ARG A 77 25.35 -10.12 16.49
CA ARG A 77 24.40 -10.63 17.48
C ARG A 77 23.85 -11.98 16.99
N TRP A 78 23.87 -12.99 17.87
CA TRP A 78 23.37 -14.33 17.55
C TRP A 78 21.91 -14.25 17.10
N ARG A 79 21.55 -15.01 16.06
CA ARG A 79 20.17 -15.05 15.56
C ARG A 79 19.25 -15.50 16.69
N LEU A 80 18.09 -14.85 16.82
CA LEU A 80 17.12 -15.16 17.88
C LEU A 80 16.69 -16.64 17.84
N THR A 81 16.62 -17.24 16.65
CA THR A 81 16.33 -18.66 16.41
C THR A 81 17.38 -19.62 16.97
N VAL A 82 18.62 -19.14 17.20
CA VAL A 82 19.69 -19.95 17.82
C VAL A 82 19.60 -19.87 19.36
N ARG A 83 19.13 -18.73 19.90
CA ARG A 83 18.93 -18.56 21.34
C ARG A 83 17.62 -19.20 21.82
N ASP A 84 16.63 -19.26 20.94
CA ASP A 84 15.30 -19.79 21.20
C ASP A 84 14.88 -20.75 20.07
N PRO A 85 15.31 -22.02 20.13
CA PRO A 85 15.05 -22.99 19.08
C PRO A 85 13.58 -23.38 18.94
N GLY A 86 12.77 -23.24 20.00
CA GLY A 86 11.34 -23.58 20.00
C GLY A 86 10.45 -22.53 19.36
N LEU A 87 10.94 -21.29 19.26
CA LEU A 87 10.21 -20.14 18.72
C LEU A 87 9.55 -20.39 17.34
N PRO A 88 10.21 -20.99 16.32
CA PRO A 88 9.58 -21.23 15.02
C PRO A 88 8.40 -22.22 15.11
N SER A 89 8.53 -23.28 15.90
CA SER A 89 7.48 -24.30 16.09
C SER A 89 6.28 -23.71 16.84
N VAL A 90 6.51 -22.90 17.87
CA VAL A 90 5.42 -22.22 18.60
C VAL A 90 4.75 -21.17 17.71
N LEU A 91 5.50 -20.43 16.89
CA LEU A 91 4.93 -19.52 15.90
C LEU A 91 4.08 -20.27 14.87
N GLU A 92 4.53 -21.43 14.38
CA GLU A 92 3.77 -22.28 13.45
C GLU A 92 2.46 -22.78 14.08
N SER A 93 2.48 -23.20 15.35
CA SER A 93 1.27 -23.61 16.09
C SER A 93 0.25 -22.48 16.31
N LEU A 94 0.67 -21.22 16.24
CA LEU A 94 -0.20 -20.04 16.32
C LEU A 94 -0.77 -19.64 14.95
N VAL A 95 -0.19 -20.17 13.88
CA VAL A 95 -0.56 -19.92 12.49
C VAL A 95 -1.41 -21.07 11.92
N GLU A 96 -1.25 -22.30 12.43
CA GLU A 96 -2.09 -23.45 12.07
C GLU A 96 -3.43 -23.46 12.83
N PRO A 97 -4.57 -23.72 12.16
CA PRO A 97 -5.86 -23.90 12.83
C PRO A 97 -5.86 -25.22 13.63
N LEU A 98 -6.00 -25.13 14.95
CA LEU A 98 -6.44 -26.27 15.76
C LEU A 98 -7.88 -26.62 15.34
N THR A 99 -8.03 -27.67 14.53
CA THR A 99 -9.26 -28.40 14.20
C THR A 99 -10.08 -27.93 12.97
N ARG A 100 -9.87 -28.58 11.83
CA ARG A 100 -10.82 -29.54 11.21
C ARG A 100 -10.13 -30.32 10.06
N GLY A 101 -9.78 -31.56 10.41
CA GLY A 101 -9.30 -32.69 9.61
C GLY A 101 -9.02 -32.52 8.11
N ASP A 102 -7.73 -32.50 7.76
CA ASP A 102 -7.15 -33.35 6.72
C ASP A 102 -5.61 -33.32 6.86
N PRO A 103 -4.86 -34.45 6.87
CA PRO A 103 -3.40 -34.43 6.99
C PRO A 103 -2.66 -33.86 5.77
N GLU A 104 -3.36 -33.58 4.67
CA GLU A 104 -2.79 -33.14 3.37
C GLU A 104 -3.37 -31.82 2.81
N SER A 105 -3.84 -30.89 3.64
CA SER A 105 -4.35 -29.58 3.16
C SER A 105 -3.35 -28.41 3.36
N PRO A 106 -2.84 -27.75 2.30
CA PRO A 106 -1.82 -26.68 2.37
C PRO A 106 -2.41 -25.28 2.64
N LEU A 107 -3.46 -25.17 3.47
CA LEU A 107 -4.08 -23.88 3.79
C LEU A 107 -3.73 -23.43 5.20
N ARG A 108 -2.53 -22.88 5.34
CA ARG A 108 -2.00 -22.26 6.57
C ARG A 108 -2.33 -20.77 6.58
N TRP A 109 -3.37 -20.34 7.30
CA TRP A 109 -3.75 -18.92 7.38
C TRP A 109 -4.14 -18.50 8.80
N THR A 110 -3.69 -17.31 9.21
CA THR A 110 -4.06 -16.68 10.48
C THR A 110 -4.57 -15.27 10.24
N CYS A 111 -5.70 -14.91 10.87
CA CYS A 111 -6.24 -13.55 10.88
C CYS A 111 -5.53 -12.64 11.90
N LYS A 112 -4.54 -13.16 12.65
CA LYS A 112 -3.86 -12.41 13.71
C LYS A 112 -2.79 -11.50 13.13
N SER A 113 -2.73 -10.27 13.62
CA SER A 113 -1.67 -9.33 13.25
C SER A 113 -0.31 -9.78 13.79
N THR A 114 0.78 -9.36 13.16
CA THR A 114 2.16 -9.64 13.64
C THR A 114 2.42 -9.11 15.06
N ARG A 115 1.67 -8.07 15.49
CA ARG A 115 1.72 -7.55 16.87
C ARG A 115 1.00 -8.46 17.86
N THR A 116 -0.14 -9.01 17.46
CA THR A 116 -0.90 -9.99 18.25
C THR A 116 -0.10 -11.28 18.43
N LEU A 117 0.51 -11.78 17.35
CA LEU A 117 1.40 -12.94 17.40
C LEU A 117 2.62 -12.70 18.31
N ALA A 118 3.23 -11.52 18.24
CA ALA A 118 4.34 -11.15 19.13
C ALA A 118 3.92 -11.12 20.62
N GLN A 119 2.73 -10.63 20.93
CA GLN A 119 2.19 -10.62 22.29
C GLN A 119 1.92 -12.04 22.82
N GLU A 120 1.31 -12.90 22.00
CA GLU A 120 1.04 -14.29 22.38
C GLU A 120 2.33 -15.10 22.56
N LEU A 121 3.32 -14.92 21.68
CA LEU A 121 4.65 -15.53 21.82
C LEU A 121 5.36 -15.05 23.08
N THR A 122 5.29 -13.74 23.36
CA THR A 122 5.86 -13.16 24.58
C THR A 122 5.16 -13.74 25.82
N GLY A 123 3.83 -13.94 25.78
CA GLY A 123 3.06 -14.60 26.84
C GLY A 123 3.42 -16.08 27.04
N ARG A 124 3.86 -16.76 25.98
CA ARG A 124 4.35 -18.16 26.01
C ARG A 124 5.86 -18.28 26.33
N ARG A 125 6.47 -17.24 26.93
CA ARG A 125 7.90 -17.16 27.29
C ARG A 125 8.89 -17.10 26.11
N HIS A 126 8.42 -16.69 24.93
CA HIS A 126 9.23 -16.46 23.73
C HIS A 126 9.24 -14.96 23.38
N PRO A 127 10.04 -14.12 24.05
CA PRO A 127 10.01 -12.66 23.85
C PRO A 127 10.52 -12.28 22.46
N ILE A 128 9.65 -11.68 21.64
CA ILE A 128 9.94 -11.34 20.25
C ILE A 128 9.24 -10.03 19.85
N SER A 129 9.90 -9.24 18.98
CA SER A 129 9.27 -8.05 18.39
C SER A 129 8.44 -8.40 17.16
N HIS A 130 7.41 -7.59 16.88
CA HIS A 130 6.55 -7.80 15.72
C HIS A 130 7.28 -7.77 14.36
N GLU A 131 8.37 -7.01 14.24
CA GLU A 131 9.23 -6.99 13.06
C GLU A 131 9.96 -8.32 12.88
N LYS A 132 10.40 -8.92 14.00
CA LYS A 132 11.07 -10.22 13.94
C LYS A 132 10.08 -11.34 13.65
N VAL A 133 8.84 -11.26 14.15
CA VAL A 133 7.73 -12.13 13.72
C VAL A 133 7.49 -12.00 12.21
N ALA A 134 7.41 -10.78 11.67
CA ALA A 134 7.22 -10.56 10.24
C ALA A 134 8.39 -11.07 9.37
N GLN A 135 9.62 -11.06 9.91
CA GLN A 135 10.77 -11.67 9.25
C GLN A 135 10.69 -13.20 9.26
N LEU A 136 10.39 -13.81 10.42
CA LEU A 136 10.25 -15.26 10.54
C LEU A 136 9.12 -15.81 9.67
N LEU A 137 7.99 -15.11 9.61
CA LEU A 137 6.89 -15.47 8.71
C LEU A 137 7.34 -15.47 7.24
N ARG A 138 8.11 -14.46 6.80
CA ARG A 138 8.67 -14.43 5.44
C ARG A 138 9.70 -15.54 5.19
N ASP A 139 10.54 -15.84 6.17
CA ASP A 139 11.52 -16.93 6.09
C ASP A 139 10.83 -18.32 6.05
N MET A 140 9.58 -18.41 6.53
CA MET A 140 8.70 -19.58 6.47
C MET A 140 7.71 -19.52 5.28
N ASP A 141 8.01 -18.70 4.26
CA ASP A 141 7.20 -18.49 3.04
C ASP A 141 5.78 -17.93 3.25
N TYR A 142 5.48 -17.40 4.43
CA TYR A 142 4.24 -16.64 4.64
C TYR A 142 4.39 -15.21 4.13
N SER A 143 3.36 -14.76 3.41
CA SER A 143 3.25 -13.39 2.92
C SER A 143 1.93 -12.78 3.35
N LEU A 144 1.90 -11.45 3.50
CA LEU A 144 0.66 -10.74 3.80
C LEU A 144 -0.22 -10.75 2.55
N GLN A 145 -1.12 -11.72 2.48
CA GLN A 145 -2.10 -11.82 1.40
C GLN A 145 -3.38 -11.11 1.85
N GLY A 146 -3.81 -10.10 1.09
CA GLY A 146 -5.19 -9.62 1.21
C GLY A 146 -6.13 -10.64 0.57
N ASN A 147 -7.40 -10.67 0.99
CA ASN A 147 -8.42 -11.43 0.28
C ASN A 147 -8.46 -10.96 -1.17
N ARG A 148 -7.92 -11.76 -2.09
CA ARG A 148 -8.12 -11.59 -3.51
C ARG A 148 -9.52 -12.13 -3.78
N LYS A 149 -10.43 -11.27 -4.23
CA LYS A 149 -11.72 -11.70 -4.78
C LYS A 149 -11.41 -12.42 -6.11
N THR A 150 -11.04 -13.70 -6.03
CA THR A 150 -10.68 -14.54 -7.19
C THR A 150 -11.79 -15.51 -7.60
N GLU A 151 -12.87 -15.61 -6.82
CA GLU A 151 -14.12 -16.23 -7.28
C GLU A 151 -14.90 -15.25 -8.17
N GLU A 152 -14.28 -14.82 -9.25
CA GLU A 152 -15.02 -14.38 -10.43
C GLU A 152 -15.12 -15.61 -11.31
N GLY A 153 -16.33 -15.98 -11.73
CA GLY A 153 -16.59 -17.18 -12.54
C GLY A 153 -15.67 -17.30 -13.75
N GLU A 154 -15.59 -18.54 -14.28
CA GLU A 154 -14.68 -18.98 -15.35
C GLU A 154 -14.34 -17.87 -16.36
N ASP A 155 -13.05 -17.78 -16.68
CA ASP A 155 -12.48 -16.76 -17.56
C ASP A 155 -13.11 -16.88 -18.97
N HIS A 156 -14.18 -16.12 -19.19
CA HIS A 156 -14.96 -16.21 -20.42
C HIS A 156 -14.15 -15.62 -21.57
N PRO A 157 -13.97 -16.32 -22.70
CA PRO A 157 -13.11 -15.88 -23.81
C PRO A 157 -13.49 -14.49 -24.38
N ASP A 158 -14.77 -14.12 -24.30
CA ASP A 158 -15.28 -12.83 -24.78
C ASP A 158 -14.95 -11.63 -23.85
N ARG A 159 -14.45 -11.88 -22.63
CA ARG A 159 -14.15 -10.83 -21.65
C ARG A 159 -13.09 -9.86 -22.19
N ASP A 160 -12.03 -10.37 -22.80
CA ASP A 160 -10.95 -9.55 -23.35
C ASP A 160 -11.42 -8.77 -24.60
N ALA A 161 -12.24 -9.38 -25.45
CA ALA A 161 -12.83 -8.70 -26.60
C ALA A 161 -13.69 -7.49 -26.17
N GLN A 162 -14.49 -7.65 -25.11
CA GLN A 162 -15.28 -6.57 -24.53
C GLN A 162 -14.38 -5.45 -23.96
N PHE A 163 -13.32 -5.77 -23.22
CA PHE A 163 -12.37 -4.76 -22.72
C PHE A 163 -11.68 -3.98 -23.84
N ARG A 164 -11.24 -4.68 -24.89
CA ARG A 164 -10.64 -4.03 -26.08
C ARG A 164 -11.63 -3.09 -26.75
N HIS A 165 -12.90 -3.49 -26.85
CA HIS A 165 -13.96 -2.63 -27.41
C HIS A 165 -14.18 -1.37 -26.55
N ILE A 166 -14.33 -1.52 -25.23
CA ILE A 166 -14.50 -0.38 -24.31
C ILE A 166 -13.31 0.58 -24.41
N ASN A 167 -12.08 0.05 -24.39
CA ASN A 167 -10.88 0.87 -24.52
C ASN A 167 -10.81 1.60 -25.87
N LYS A 168 -11.24 0.96 -26.96
CA LYS A 168 -11.31 1.58 -28.29
C LYS A 168 -12.30 2.75 -28.31
N GLU A 169 -13.51 2.56 -27.78
CA GLU A 169 -14.54 3.61 -27.71
C GLU A 169 -14.10 4.77 -26.81
N VAL A 170 -13.50 4.47 -25.65
CA VAL A 170 -12.95 5.49 -24.74
C VAL A 170 -11.85 6.31 -25.43
N ARG A 171 -10.89 5.67 -26.09
CA ARG A 171 -9.83 6.38 -26.82
C ARG A 171 -10.39 7.26 -27.93
N ARG A 172 -11.39 6.75 -28.66
CA ARG A 172 -12.07 7.50 -29.72
C ARG A 172 -12.77 8.74 -29.17
N ALA A 173 -13.54 8.59 -28.10
CA ALA A 173 -14.26 9.70 -27.48
C ALA A 173 -13.30 10.77 -26.95
N LEU A 174 -12.24 10.36 -26.24
CA LEU A 174 -11.22 11.30 -25.74
C LEU A 174 -10.49 12.02 -26.88
N ALA A 175 -10.14 11.32 -27.96
CA ALA A 175 -9.50 11.93 -29.13
C ALA A 175 -10.39 12.98 -29.85
N GLN A 176 -11.71 12.83 -29.75
CA GLN A 176 -12.69 13.76 -30.32
C GLN A 176 -13.10 14.88 -29.34
N GLY A 177 -12.52 14.91 -28.14
CA GLY A 177 -12.85 15.89 -27.10
C GLY A 177 -14.23 15.65 -26.48
N TRP A 178 -14.80 14.45 -26.61
CA TRP A 178 -16.05 14.09 -25.99
C TRP A 178 -15.86 13.67 -24.53
N PRO A 179 -16.77 14.04 -23.63
CA PRO A 179 -16.72 13.62 -22.24
C PRO A 179 -16.82 12.09 -22.13
N VAL A 180 -15.90 11.51 -21.35
CA VAL A 180 -15.93 10.10 -20.96
C VAL A 180 -16.01 10.03 -19.44
N ILE A 181 -17.15 9.58 -18.94
CA ILE A 181 -17.36 9.41 -17.51
C ILE A 181 -17.44 7.94 -17.13
N SER A 182 -16.79 7.60 -16.03
CA SER A 182 -16.98 6.35 -15.33
C SER A 182 -17.96 6.61 -14.20
N VAL A 183 -18.92 5.70 -13.98
CA VAL A 183 -19.97 5.87 -12.98
C VAL A 183 -20.15 4.61 -12.16
N ASP A 184 -20.38 4.78 -10.86
CA ASP A 184 -20.70 3.68 -9.95
C ASP A 184 -21.30 4.21 -8.64
N THR A 185 -22.06 3.37 -7.93
CA THR A 185 -22.54 3.67 -6.59
C THR A 185 -21.66 2.98 -5.57
N LYS A 186 -21.11 3.74 -4.61
CA LYS A 186 -20.37 3.13 -3.50
C LYS A 186 -21.33 2.31 -2.63
N LYS A 187 -20.77 1.37 -1.87
CA LYS A 187 -21.47 0.70 -0.78
C LYS A 187 -22.19 1.75 0.10
N LYS A 188 -23.45 1.46 0.45
CA LYS A 188 -24.25 2.25 1.39
C LYS A 188 -23.50 2.45 2.71
N GLU A 189 -23.41 3.70 3.15
CA GLU A 189 -22.79 4.05 4.43
C GLU A 189 -23.86 4.41 5.45
N LEU A 190 -23.66 3.96 6.69
CA LEU A 190 -24.55 4.31 7.81
C LEU A 190 -24.21 5.72 8.27
N VAL A 191 -25.22 6.61 8.31
CA VAL A 191 -25.05 7.95 8.86
C VAL A 191 -25.37 7.88 10.35
N GLY A 192 -24.40 8.27 11.17
CA GLY A 192 -24.49 8.25 12.63
C GLY A 192 -23.12 8.00 13.29
N ASN A 193 -23.13 7.97 14.62
CA ASN A 193 -21.91 7.75 15.43
C ASN A 193 -21.52 6.27 15.50
N PHE A 194 -21.34 5.63 14.34
CA PHE A 194 -20.95 4.23 14.19
C PHE A 194 -19.44 4.08 14.03
N GLU A 195 -18.90 2.93 14.43
CA GLU A 195 -17.48 2.64 14.25
C GLU A 195 -17.15 2.51 12.75
N ASN A 196 -16.31 3.42 12.25
CA ASN A 196 -15.76 3.32 10.90
C ASN A 196 -14.37 2.68 10.96
N LYS A 197 -14.16 1.56 10.24
CA LYS A 197 -12.90 0.80 10.29
C LYS A 197 -11.73 1.65 9.80
N GLY A 198 -10.86 2.08 10.71
CA GLY A 198 -9.68 2.88 10.43
C GLY A 198 -9.00 3.39 11.69
N ARG A 199 -7.76 3.87 11.60
CA ARG A 199 -7.06 4.49 12.73
C ARG A 199 -6.52 5.85 12.30
N GLN A 200 -6.80 6.88 13.09
CA GLN A 200 -6.25 8.21 12.89
C GLN A 200 -5.34 8.62 14.05
N TRP A 201 -4.31 9.41 13.74
CA TRP A 201 -3.45 10.01 14.75
C TRP A 201 -4.18 11.18 15.41
N ARG A 202 -4.49 11.02 16.70
CA ARG A 202 -5.09 12.07 17.52
C ARG A 202 -4.26 12.29 18.78
N ARG A 203 -4.41 13.46 19.42
CA ARG A 203 -3.76 13.76 20.70
C ARG A 203 -4.13 12.67 21.74
N LYS A 204 -3.16 12.29 22.58
CA LYS A 204 -3.34 11.26 23.61
C LYS A 204 -4.60 11.57 24.44
N LYS A 205 -5.48 10.57 24.65
CA LYS A 205 -6.77 10.66 25.36
C LYS A 205 -7.91 11.45 24.65
N ALA A 206 -7.78 11.76 23.36
CA ALA A 206 -8.84 12.42 22.56
C ALA A 206 -9.49 11.46 21.54
N ALA A 207 -9.65 10.18 21.90
CA ALA A 207 -10.37 9.23 21.05
C ALA A 207 -11.88 9.57 21.09
N GLU A 208 -12.52 9.60 19.94
CA GLU A 208 -13.96 9.79 19.88
C GLU A 208 -14.68 8.50 20.28
N GLN A 209 -15.68 8.65 21.15
CA GLN A 209 -16.55 7.55 21.55
C GLN A 209 -17.57 7.30 20.44
N VAL A 210 -17.57 6.08 19.88
CA VAL A 210 -18.54 5.59 18.90
C VAL A 210 -19.44 4.53 19.55
N LYS A 211 -20.64 4.28 18.99
CA LYS A 211 -21.56 3.26 19.52
C LYS A 211 -21.05 1.84 19.20
N ASP A 212 -21.07 0.96 20.20
CA ASP A 212 -20.54 -0.42 20.19
C ASP A 212 -21.42 -1.46 19.45
N HIS A 213 -22.66 -1.11 19.07
CA HIS A 213 -23.63 -2.09 18.55
C HIS A 213 -23.96 -1.90 17.07
N ASP A 214 -23.54 -2.91 16.29
CA ASP A 214 -23.54 -3.00 14.83
C ASP A 214 -24.80 -3.69 14.25
N PHE A 215 -26.00 -3.27 14.69
CA PHE A 215 -27.25 -3.68 14.02
C PHE A 215 -28.01 -2.44 13.54
N PRO A 216 -27.92 -2.09 12.24
CA PRO A 216 -28.62 -0.94 11.70
C PRO A 216 -30.12 -1.24 11.66
N ASP A 217 -30.86 -0.66 12.61
CA ASP A 217 -32.31 -0.53 12.54
C ASP A 217 -32.70 0.12 11.18
N PRO A 218 -33.81 -0.30 10.53
CA PRO A 218 -34.27 0.33 9.28
C PRO A 218 -34.47 1.84 9.38
N SER A 219 -34.66 2.38 10.58
CA SER A 219 -34.79 3.83 10.85
C SER A 219 -33.48 4.62 10.78
N VAL A 220 -32.32 3.95 10.69
CA VAL A 220 -31.02 4.63 10.62
C VAL A 220 -30.84 5.28 9.24
N PRO A 221 -30.59 6.60 9.16
CA PRO A 221 -30.36 7.29 7.90
C PRO A 221 -29.13 6.72 7.17
N ARG A 222 -29.22 6.60 5.85
CA ARG A 222 -28.16 6.02 5.00
C ARG A 222 -27.76 7.01 3.92
N ALA A 223 -26.46 7.13 3.71
CA ALA A 223 -25.91 7.89 2.61
C ALA A 223 -25.63 6.94 1.43
N TYR A 224 -26.14 7.32 0.26
CA TYR A 224 -25.91 6.64 -1.01
C TYR A 224 -25.05 7.52 -1.91
N PRO A 225 -23.71 7.48 -1.77
CA PRO A 225 -22.81 8.27 -2.58
C PRO A 225 -22.69 7.66 -3.98
N TYR A 226 -23.16 8.39 -4.98
CA TYR A 226 -23.04 8.05 -6.39
C TYR A 226 -21.88 8.84 -7.00
N GLY A 227 -20.86 8.12 -7.46
CA GLY A 227 -19.62 8.69 -7.96
C GLY A 227 -19.59 8.75 -9.47
N ILE A 228 -19.14 9.88 -9.98
CA ILE A 228 -18.88 10.14 -11.39
C ILE A 228 -17.41 10.56 -11.48
N TYR A 229 -16.64 9.87 -12.30
CA TYR A 229 -15.24 10.19 -12.54
C TYR A 229 -15.04 10.53 -14.01
N ASP A 230 -14.61 11.75 -14.28
CA ASP A 230 -14.24 12.20 -15.61
C ASP A 230 -12.83 11.71 -15.96
N LEU A 231 -12.73 10.88 -17.00
CA LEU A 231 -11.47 10.30 -17.44
C LEU A 231 -10.56 11.32 -18.16
N GLY A 232 -11.13 12.33 -18.79
CA GLY A 232 -10.40 13.35 -19.55
C GLY A 232 -9.76 14.38 -18.63
N GLN A 233 -10.51 14.83 -17.63
CA GLN A 233 -10.06 15.88 -16.69
C GLN A 233 -9.47 15.33 -15.40
N ASN A 234 -9.60 14.02 -15.14
CA ASN A 234 -9.20 13.40 -13.88
C ASN A 234 -9.85 14.08 -12.67
N THR A 235 -11.13 14.43 -12.80
CA THR A 235 -11.96 15.02 -11.73
C THR A 235 -13.03 14.03 -11.29
N GLY A 236 -13.36 14.05 -10.01
CA GLY A 236 -14.49 13.34 -9.43
C GLY A 236 -15.66 14.29 -9.20
N PHE A 237 -16.87 13.76 -9.25
CA PHE A 237 -18.07 14.42 -8.77
C PHE A 237 -18.89 13.37 -8.03
N VAL A 238 -19.34 13.68 -6.82
CA VAL A 238 -20.12 12.74 -6.01
C VAL A 238 -21.41 13.38 -5.59
N ASN A 239 -22.51 12.71 -5.91
CA ASN A 239 -23.83 13.09 -5.42
C ASN A 239 -24.20 12.17 -4.25
N VAL A 240 -24.60 12.73 -3.11
CA VAL A 240 -24.97 11.95 -1.92
C VAL A 240 -26.48 11.88 -1.81
N GLY A 241 -27.04 10.71 -2.08
CA GLY A 241 -28.46 10.44 -1.95
C GLY A 241 -28.85 10.16 -0.51
N THR A 242 -30.04 10.62 -0.12
CA THR A 242 -30.68 10.34 1.18
C THR A 242 -31.67 9.17 1.11
N ASP A 243 -31.91 8.65 -0.10
CA ASP A 243 -32.86 7.57 -0.39
C ASP A 243 -32.18 6.52 -1.29
N HIS A 244 -32.88 5.41 -1.55
CA HIS A 244 -32.37 4.21 -2.21
C HIS A 244 -31.64 4.48 -3.54
N ASP A 245 -30.59 3.69 -3.78
CA ASP A 245 -29.88 3.67 -5.06
C ASP A 245 -30.77 3.11 -6.18
N THR A 246 -31.37 4.00 -6.95
CA THR A 246 -32.26 3.70 -8.08
C THR A 246 -31.66 4.23 -9.39
N ALA A 247 -32.09 3.67 -10.53
CA ALA A 247 -31.70 4.19 -11.84
C ALA A 247 -32.02 5.68 -12.01
N THR A 248 -33.14 6.15 -11.43
CA THR A 248 -33.51 7.56 -11.42
C THR A 248 -32.48 8.40 -10.68
N PHE A 249 -32.02 7.93 -9.52
CA PHE A 249 -30.98 8.61 -8.75
C PHE A 249 -29.62 8.61 -9.48
N ALA A 250 -29.25 7.49 -10.11
CA ALA A 250 -28.03 7.39 -10.91
C ALA A 250 -28.01 8.39 -12.07
N VAL A 251 -29.09 8.45 -12.87
CA VAL A 251 -29.18 9.41 -13.99
C VAL A 251 -29.34 10.84 -13.48
N ALA A 252 -30.03 11.08 -12.36
CA ALA A 252 -30.10 12.39 -11.73
C ALA A 252 -28.71 12.89 -11.31
N SER A 253 -27.84 11.99 -10.83
CA SER A 253 -26.45 12.31 -10.48
C SER A 253 -25.64 12.69 -11.73
N ILE A 254 -25.79 11.95 -12.83
CA ILE A 254 -25.15 12.28 -14.12
C ILE A 254 -25.65 13.63 -14.64
N ARG A 255 -26.95 13.88 -14.54
CA ARG A 255 -27.56 15.17 -14.89
C ARG A 255 -27.01 16.31 -14.02
N GLY A 256 -26.80 16.06 -12.73
CA GLY A 256 -26.21 17.00 -11.78
C GLY A 256 -24.79 17.39 -12.19
N TRP A 257 -23.93 16.39 -12.44
CA TRP A 257 -22.57 16.59 -12.93
C TRP A 257 -22.55 17.39 -14.25
N TRP A 258 -23.39 17.01 -15.23
CA TRP A 258 -23.45 17.72 -16.51
C TRP A 258 -23.82 19.20 -16.35
N ARG A 259 -24.77 19.50 -15.44
CA ARG A 259 -25.18 20.87 -15.16
C ARG A 259 -24.12 21.68 -14.41
N HIS A 260 -23.42 21.05 -13.47
CA HIS A 260 -22.45 21.73 -12.62
C HIS A 260 -21.15 22.03 -13.35
N GLU A 261 -20.57 21.03 -14.01
CA GLU A 261 -19.23 21.12 -14.61
C GLU A 261 -19.21 20.67 -16.06
N GLY A 262 -19.86 19.54 -16.38
CA GLY A 262 -19.72 18.89 -17.69
C GLY A 262 -20.04 19.81 -18.88
N ARG A 263 -21.12 20.60 -18.80
CA ARG A 263 -21.50 21.54 -19.87
C ARG A 263 -20.46 22.64 -20.10
N GLN A 264 -19.77 23.09 -19.04
CA GLN A 264 -18.76 24.15 -19.14
C GLN A 264 -17.42 23.59 -19.63
N LEU A 265 -17.06 22.39 -19.18
CA LEU A 265 -15.83 21.71 -19.58
C LEU A 265 -15.89 21.20 -21.02
N TYR A 266 -17.08 20.85 -21.50
CA TYR A 266 -17.30 20.27 -22.83
C TYR A 266 -18.40 21.03 -23.63
N PRO A 267 -18.19 22.31 -23.98
CA PRO A 267 -19.22 23.13 -24.59
C PRO A 267 -19.58 22.70 -26.03
N ALA A 268 -18.65 22.05 -26.73
CA ALA A 268 -18.82 21.57 -28.10
C ALA A 268 -19.16 20.07 -28.19
N ALA A 269 -19.38 19.39 -27.05
CA ALA A 269 -19.66 17.97 -27.06
C ALA A 269 -21.04 17.67 -27.64
N THR A 270 -21.08 16.75 -28.59
CA THR A 270 -22.31 16.19 -29.18
C THR A 270 -22.62 14.81 -28.63
N ARG A 271 -21.65 14.17 -27.98
CA ARG A 271 -21.76 12.79 -27.47
C ARG A 271 -21.14 12.68 -26.08
N LEU A 272 -21.76 11.85 -25.23
CA LEU A 272 -21.28 11.47 -23.90
C LEU A 272 -21.08 9.95 -23.87
N LEU A 273 -19.89 9.51 -23.47
CA LEU A 273 -19.61 8.10 -23.25
C LEU A 273 -19.58 7.78 -21.75
N ILE A 274 -20.35 6.78 -21.35
CA ILE A 274 -20.47 6.33 -19.96
C ILE A 274 -19.91 4.92 -19.85
N THR A 275 -18.95 4.70 -18.95
CA THR A 275 -18.50 3.35 -18.56
C THR A 275 -19.08 3.00 -17.19
N ALA A 276 -19.80 1.89 -17.10
CA ALA A 276 -20.49 1.49 -15.87
C ALA A 276 -20.39 -0.01 -15.62
N ASP A 277 -20.60 -0.42 -14.38
CA ASP A 277 -20.78 -1.82 -14.05
C ASP A 277 -22.16 -2.33 -14.46
N GLY A 278 -22.24 -3.61 -14.83
CA GLY A 278 -23.46 -4.22 -15.35
C GLY A 278 -24.57 -4.51 -14.32
N GLY A 279 -24.38 -4.13 -13.05
CA GLY A 279 -25.28 -4.44 -11.93
C GLY A 279 -25.95 -3.22 -11.30
N GLY A 280 -26.92 -3.47 -10.41
CA GLY A 280 -27.56 -2.42 -9.61
C GLY A 280 -28.37 -1.40 -10.42
N SER A 281 -28.34 -0.14 -10.00
CA SER A 281 -29.07 0.99 -10.60
C SER A 281 -28.66 1.30 -12.05
N ASN A 282 -27.46 0.88 -12.45
CA ASN A 282 -26.91 1.10 -13.80
C ASN A 282 -26.99 -0.13 -14.70
N GLY A 283 -27.70 -1.18 -14.28
CA GLY A 283 -27.70 -2.47 -14.97
C GLY A 283 -28.23 -2.40 -16.40
N TYR A 284 -27.55 -3.04 -17.33
CA TYR A 284 -27.92 -3.07 -18.76
C TYR A 284 -29.30 -3.71 -19.04
N ARG A 285 -29.79 -4.56 -18.14
CA ARG A 285 -31.12 -5.19 -18.22
C ARG A 285 -32.24 -4.28 -17.70
N LEU A 286 -31.92 -3.24 -16.94
CA LEU A 286 -32.89 -2.40 -16.26
C LEU A 286 -33.52 -1.40 -17.26
N ARG A 287 -34.83 -1.53 -17.50
CA ARG A 287 -35.54 -0.63 -18.44
C ARG A 287 -35.56 0.82 -17.96
N LEU A 288 -35.69 1.02 -16.65
CA LEU A 288 -35.71 2.36 -16.05
C LEU A 288 -34.40 3.12 -16.31
N TRP A 289 -33.25 2.44 -16.26
CA TRP A 289 -31.95 3.01 -16.62
C TRP A 289 -31.95 3.57 -18.05
N LYS A 290 -32.41 2.77 -19.02
CA LYS A 290 -32.50 3.18 -20.43
C LYS A 290 -33.47 4.34 -20.63
N LEU A 291 -34.62 4.30 -19.96
CA LEU A 291 -35.64 5.35 -20.04
C LEU A 291 -35.10 6.70 -19.51
N GLU A 292 -34.46 6.68 -18.36
CA GLU A 292 -33.92 7.89 -17.74
C GLU A 292 -32.74 8.45 -18.55
N LEU A 293 -31.86 7.60 -19.08
CA LEU A 293 -30.80 8.03 -20.00
C LEU A 293 -31.37 8.65 -21.28
N GLN A 294 -32.43 8.07 -21.85
CA GLN A 294 -33.09 8.67 -23.02
C GLN A 294 -33.70 10.03 -22.69
N ARG A 295 -34.32 10.18 -21.52
CA ARG A 295 -34.83 11.48 -21.04
C ARG A 295 -33.70 12.49 -20.90
N LEU A 296 -32.55 12.07 -20.37
CA LEU A 296 -31.37 12.92 -20.27
C LEU A 296 -30.85 13.34 -21.65
N ALA A 297 -30.71 12.39 -22.58
CA ALA A 297 -30.28 12.66 -23.96
C ALA A 297 -31.21 13.67 -24.65
N ASN A 298 -32.53 13.50 -24.51
CA ASN A 298 -33.51 14.43 -25.07
C ASN A 298 -33.41 15.84 -24.46
N GLN A 299 -33.06 15.94 -23.18
CA GLN A 299 -32.91 17.22 -22.48
C GLN A 299 -31.59 17.94 -22.84
N THR A 300 -30.51 17.19 -23.06
CA THR A 300 -29.17 17.77 -23.29
C THR A 300 -28.83 17.89 -24.77
N GLY A 301 -29.53 17.16 -25.64
CA GLY A 301 -29.18 17.02 -27.06
C GLY A 301 -27.95 16.13 -27.31
N LEU A 302 -27.42 15.48 -26.27
CA LEU A 302 -26.25 14.60 -26.39
C LEU A 302 -26.65 13.21 -26.85
N GLU A 303 -25.88 12.64 -27.77
CA GLU A 303 -25.87 11.19 -27.98
C GLU A 303 -25.22 10.52 -26.77
N ILE A 304 -25.92 9.62 -26.07
CA ILE A 304 -25.37 8.93 -24.89
C ILE A 304 -25.00 7.50 -25.26
N GLY A 305 -23.70 7.20 -25.25
CA GLY A 305 -23.18 5.84 -25.35
C GLY A 305 -22.93 5.26 -23.97
N VAL A 306 -23.32 4.00 -23.74
CA VAL A 306 -23.02 3.29 -22.49
C VAL A 306 -22.27 2.01 -22.78
N CYS A 307 -21.13 1.84 -22.12
CA CYS A 307 -20.28 0.67 -22.16
C CYS A 307 -20.30 -0.02 -20.80
N HIS A 308 -20.92 -1.20 -20.73
CA HIS A 308 -20.91 -2.00 -19.52
C HIS A 308 -19.69 -2.90 -19.46
N PHE A 309 -19.04 -2.96 -18.29
CA PHE A 309 -17.99 -3.94 -18.03
C PHE A 309 -18.58 -5.36 -17.87
N PRO A 310 -17.81 -6.41 -18.21
CA PRO A 310 -18.25 -7.79 -18.04
C PRO A 310 -18.61 -8.14 -16.58
N PRO A 311 -19.47 -9.13 -16.32
CA PRO A 311 -19.78 -9.56 -14.97
C PRO A 311 -18.52 -9.94 -14.18
N GLY A 312 -18.50 -9.58 -12.89
CA GLY A 312 -17.35 -9.80 -12.02
C GLY A 312 -16.12 -9.04 -12.51
N THR A 313 -16.26 -7.78 -12.92
CA THR A 313 -15.10 -6.95 -13.30
C THR A 313 -15.15 -5.53 -12.74
N SER A 314 -15.91 -5.31 -11.65
CA SER A 314 -16.05 -3.98 -11.02
C SER A 314 -14.70 -3.34 -10.67
N LYS A 315 -13.69 -4.17 -10.33
CA LYS A 315 -12.28 -3.78 -10.14
C LYS A 315 -11.61 -3.12 -11.35
N TRP A 316 -12.25 -3.12 -12.52
CA TRP A 316 -11.73 -2.45 -13.72
C TRP A 316 -12.45 -1.14 -14.00
N ASN A 317 -13.54 -0.86 -13.27
CA ASN A 317 -14.23 0.41 -13.32
C ASN A 317 -13.36 1.49 -12.66
N LYS A 318 -13.04 2.56 -13.42
CA LYS A 318 -12.06 3.55 -12.96
C LYS A 318 -12.55 4.35 -11.76
N VAL A 319 -13.86 4.59 -11.63
CA VAL A 319 -14.46 5.21 -10.42
C VAL A 319 -14.06 4.45 -9.15
N GLU A 320 -14.08 3.12 -9.15
CA GLU A 320 -13.81 2.33 -7.94
C GLU A 320 -12.37 2.58 -7.44
N HIS A 321 -11.40 2.59 -8.35
CA HIS A 321 -9.98 2.77 -8.02
C HIS A 321 -9.50 4.22 -7.94
N ARG A 322 -10.08 5.13 -8.72
CA ARG A 322 -9.62 6.52 -8.85
C ARG A 322 -10.43 7.50 -8.02
N LEU A 323 -11.65 7.17 -7.63
CA LEU A 323 -12.50 8.04 -6.83
C LEU A 323 -12.80 7.39 -5.47
N PHE A 324 -13.43 6.22 -5.46
CA PHE A 324 -13.88 5.60 -4.22
C PHE A 324 -12.77 5.08 -3.32
N SER A 325 -11.64 4.62 -3.86
CA SER A 325 -10.48 4.20 -3.06
C SER A 325 -9.91 5.35 -2.20
N PHE A 326 -9.87 6.56 -2.76
CA PHE A 326 -9.38 7.75 -2.04
C PHE A 326 -10.40 8.27 -1.05
N ILE A 327 -11.69 8.30 -1.42
CA ILE A 327 -12.78 8.64 -0.50
C ILE A 327 -12.79 7.69 0.71
N SER A 328 -12.66 6.38 0.48
CA SER A 328 -12.55 5.39 1.56
C SER A 328 -11.31 5.60 2.44
N SER A 329 -10.20 6.07 1.87
CA SER A 329 -9.00 6.39 2.66
C SER A 329 -9.21 7.61 3.56
N ASN A 330 -9.92 8.63 3.07
CA ASN A 330 -10.24 9.84 3.83
C ASN A 330 -11.27 9.60 4.94
N TRP A 331 -12.16 8.63 4.76
CA TRP A 331 -13.16 8.27 5.77
C TRP A 331 -12.60 7.42 6.93
N ARG A 332 -11.38 6.89 6.81
CA ARG A 332 -10.82 5.95 7.81
C ARG A 332 -10.77 6.59 9.20
N GLY A 333 -11.56 6.05 10.13
CA GLY A 333 -11.55 6.44 11.55
C GLY A 333 -12.30 7.74 11.87
N GLU A 334 -13.05 8.30 10.93
CA GLU A 334 -13.98 9.42 11.16
C GLU A 334 -15.41 8.87 11.23
N PRO A 335 -16.17 9.16 12.32
CA PRO A 335 -17.59 8.84 12.37
C PRO A 335 -18.37 9.77 11.44
N LEU A 336 -19.15 9.18 10.53
CA LEU A 336 -19.98 9.90 9.56
C LEU A 336 -21.27 10.38 10.24
N ARG A 337 -21.15 11.37 11.13
CA ARG A 337 -22.24 11.81 12.03
C ARG A 337 -23.44 12.42 11.31
N ASP A 338 -23.19 13.15 10.23
CA ASP A 338 -24.20 13.82 9.41
C ASP A 338 -23.78 13.87 7.93
N TYR A 339 -24.72 14.22 7.06
CA TYR A 339 -24.48 14.35 5.62
C TYR A 339 -23.46 15.43 5.28
N GLN A 340 -23.35 16.49 6.08
CA GLN A 340 -22.38 17.56 5.85
C GLN A 340 -20.95 17.06 6.06
N THR A 341 -20.72 16.21 7.06
CA THR A 341 -19.46 15.53 7.32
C THR A 341 -19.10 14.60 6.17
N VAL A 342 -20.08 13.83 5.67
CA VAL A 342 -19.89 12.96 4.49
C VAL A 342 -19.44 13.79 3.28
N VAL A 343 -20.16 14.87 2.96
CA VAL A 343 -19.85 15.76 1.83
C VAL A 343 -18.49 16.44 2.01
N GLY A 344 -18.18 16.95 3.21
CA GLY A 344 -16.89 17.60 3.50
C GLY A 344 -15.69 16.66 3.39
N LEU A 345 -15.83 15.42 3.85
CA LEU A 345 -14.78 14.40 3.71
C LEU A 345 -14.61 13.94 2.25
N ILE A 346 -15.69 13.94 1.46
CA ILE A 346 -15.60 13.67 0.02
C ILE A 346 -14.89 14.83 -0.69
N ALA A 347 -15.33 16.07 -0.49
CA ALA A 347 -14.80 17.27 -1.14
C ALA A 347 -13.32 17.54 -0.79
N SER A 348 -12.87 17.12 0.40
CA SER A 348 -11.45 17.22 0.78
C SER A 348 -10.55 16.17 0.10
N THR A 349 -11.10 15.29 -0.75
CA THR A 349 -10.34 14.25 -1.43
C THR A 349 -9.52 14.82 -2.59
N THR A 350 -8.23 15.03 -2.31
CA THR A 350 -7.22 15.38 -3.32
C THR A 350 -6.12 14.33 -3.35
N THR A 351 -5.48 14.14 -4.51
CA THR A 351 -4.36 13.19 -4.63
C THR A 351 -3.13 13.85 -5.24
N ALA A 352 -1.94 13.31 -4.93
CA ALA A 352 -0.67 13.75 -5.51
C ALA A 352 -0.62 13.63 -7.05
N LYS A 353 -1.56 12.89 -7.67
CA LYS A 353 -1.71 12.77 -9.12
C LYS A 353 -2.75 13.74 -9.71
N GLY A 354 -3.20 14.73 -8.92
CA GLY A 354 -4.07 15.81 -9.39
C GLY A 354 -5.57 15.49 -9.45
N LEU A 355 -6.04 14.42 -8.79
CA LEU A 355 -7.49 14.22 -8.61
C LEU A 355 -8.04 15.31 -7.70
N THR A 356 -9.13 15.94 -8.11
CA THR A 356 -9.99 16.81 -7.29
C THR A 356 -11.43 16.29 -7.38
N VAL A 357 -12.18 16.36 -6.27
CA VAL A 357 -13.54 15.81 -6.12
C VAL A 357 -14.53 16.89 -5.71
#